data_AF-A0AAQ0QIC7-F1
#
_entry.id   AF-A0AAQ0QIC7-F1
#
_cell.length_a   1.000
_cell.length_b   1.000
_cell.length_c   1.000
_cell.angle_alpha   90.00
_cell.angle_beta   90.00
_cell.angle_gamma   90.00
#
_symmetry.space_group_name_H-M   'P 1'
#
loop_
_entity.id
_entity.type
_entity.pdbx_description
1 polymer ?
#
loop_
_entity_poly.entity_id
_entity_poly.type
_entity_poly.pdbx_seq_one_letter_code
_entity_poly.pdbx_strand_id
1 'polypeptide(L)'
;MNDEDLKEEIQDNIAYNRSSLDCIYSTPVTDGGMEMLAKQIDEITFYEDKIEEDLDDLDILEEEDPVVLRFFGINSLDYGKNKL
;
A
#
# COMPACT_ATOMS: atom_id res chain seq x y z
N MET A 1 -15.88 -10.48 3.21
CA MET A 1 -15.15 -9.26 3.55
C MET A 1 -16.01 -8.12 3.06
N ASN A 2 -16.47 -7.27 3.98
CA ASN A 2 -17.17 -6.06 3.58
C ASN A 2 -16.14 -4.97 3.24
N ASP A 3 -16.57 -3.87 2.61
CA ASP A 3 -15.67 -2.80 2.17
C ASP A 3 -14.97 -2.09 3.35
N GLU A 4 -15.61 -2.05 4.52
CA GLU A 4 -15.04 -1.50 5.75
C GLU A 4 -13.87 -2.37 6.29
N ASP A 5 -14.05 -3.71 6.28
CA ASP A 5 -13.01 -4.67 6.67
C ASP A 5 -11.79 -4.56 5.74
N LEU A 6 -12.04 -4.31 4.45
CA LEU A 6 -10.98 -4.13 3.44
C LEU A 6 -10.24 -2.80 3.63
N LYS A 7 -10.97 -1.71 3.91
CA LYS A 7 -10.36 -0.41 4.24
C LYS A 7 -9.49 -0.50 5.49
N GLU A 8 -9.96 -1.19 6.54
CA GLU A 8 -9.19 -1.40 7.77
C GLU A 8 -7.90 -2.19 7.49
N GLU A 9 -7.96 -3.26 6.69
CA GLU A 9 -6.78 -4.04 6.29
C GLU A 9 -5.76 -3.19 5.52
N ILE A 10 -6.21 -2.38 4.56
CA ILE A 10 -5.31 -1.50 3.78
C ILE A 10 -4.69 -0.42 4.68
N GLN A 11 -5.46 0.17 5.59
CA GLN A 11 -4.93 1.15 6.56
C GLN A 11 -3.88 0.54 7.50
N ASP A 12 -4.08 -0.70 7.96
CA ASP A 12 -3.11 -1.44 8.76
C ASP A 12 -1.81 -1.70 7.97
N ASN A 13 -1.92 -2.04 6.68
CA ASN A 13 -0.76 -2.24 5.81
C ASN A 13 0.04 -0.93 5.62
N ILE A 14 -0.64 0.20 5.37
CA ILE A 14 0.00 1.52 5.30
C ILE A 14 0.73 1.84 6.61
N ALA A 15 0.09 1.59 7.76
CA ALA A 15 0.70 1.84 9.07
C ALA A 15 1.96 0.99 9.29
N TYR A 16 1.92 -0.29 8.91
CA TYR A 16 3.07 -1.19 8.98
C TYR A 16 4.23 -0.73 8.07
N ASN A 17 3.92 -0.37 6.82
CA ASN A 17 4.92 0.08 5.85
C ASN A 17 5.56 1.41 6.29
N ARG A 18 4.78 2.35 6.84
CA ARG A 18 5.32 3.59 7.42
C ARG A 18 6.23 3.33 8.62
N SER A 19 5.83 2.43 9.52
CA SER A 19 6.68 2.04 10.66
C SER A 19 8.00 1.40 10.22
N SER A 20 7.97 0.62 9.13
CA SER A 20 9.16 0.03 8.51
C SER A 20 10.10 1.10 7.94
N LEU A 21 9.54 2.10 7.25
CA LEU A 21 10.30 3.27 6.79
C LEU A 21 10.92 4.06 7.95
N ASP A 22 10.17 4.31 9.02
CA ASP A 22 10.68 5.01 10.20
C ASP A 22 11.86 4.26 10.83
N CYS A 23 11.83 2.93 10.83
CA CYS A 23 12.95 2.10 11.27
C CYS A 23 14.19 2.28 10.38
N ILE A 24 14.01 2.30 9.06
CA ILE A 24 15.12 2.49 8.11
C ILE A 24 15.71 3.89 8.28
N TYR A 25 14.88 4.94 8.32
CA TYR A 25 15.32 6.33 8.49
C TYR A 25 15.99 6.59 9.85
N SER A 26 15.59 5.85 10.88
CA SER A 26 16.19 5.95 12.22
C SER A 26 17.49 5.14 12.34
N THR A 27 17.82 4.29 11.36
CA THR A 27 19.02 3.46 11.40
C THR A 27 20.24 4.31 11.05
N PRO A 28 21.20 4.49 11.99
CA PRO A 28 22.41 5.24 11.69
C PRO A 28 23.23 4.54 10.61
N VAL A 29 23.73 5.32 9.65
CA VAL A 29 24.66 4.83 8.62
C VAL A 29 25.98 4.49 9.32
N THR A 30 26.18 3.20 9.62
CA THR A 30 27.39 2.67 10.29
C THR A 30 28.33 2.02 9.26
N ASP A 31 29.35 1.26 9.71
CA ASP A 31 30.50 0.74 8.95
C ASP A 31 30.19 -0.19 7.73
N GLY A 32 28.94 -0.25 7.25
CA GLY A 32 28.52 -0.93 6.01
C GLY A 32 28.64 -0.10 4.73
N GLY A 33 28.94 1.20 4.83
CA GLY A 33 29.27 2.07 3.70
C GLY A 33 28.17 2.16 2.61
N MET A 34 28.58 2.31 1.34
CA MET A 34 27.69 2.49 0.19
C MET A 34 26.81 1.28 -0.13
N GLU A 35 27.23 0.06 0.22
CA GLU A 35 26.43 -1.16 -0.03
C GLU A 35 25.22 -1.22 0.90
N MET A 36 25.39 -0.85 2.17
CA MET A 36 24.29 -0.71 3.12
C MET A 36 23.32 0.39 2.69
N LEU A 37 23.84 1.52 2.19
CA LEU A 37 23.00 2.60 1.66
C LEU A 37 22.19 2.16 0.43
N ALA A 38 22.80 1.43 -0.51
CA ALA A 38 22.10 0.93 -1.69
C ALA A 38 20.94 0.00 -1.28
N LYS A 39 21.19 -0.91 -0.34
CA LYS A 39 20.15 -1.81 0.18
C LYS A 39 19.03 -1.05 0.91
N GLN A 40 19.37 -0.04 1.70
CA GLN A 40 18.37 0.79 2.37
C GLN A 40 17.53 1.59 1.37
N ILE A 41 18.13 2.08 0.28
CA ILE A 41 17.40 2.76 -0.80
C ILE A 41 16.42 1.79 -1.48
N ASP A 42 16.85 0.57 -1.81
CA ASP A 42 15.97 -0.43 -2.41
C ASP A 42 14.79 -0.78 -1.47
N GLU A 43 15.05 -0.91 -0.17
CA GLU A 43 14.02 -1.15 0.85
C GLU A 43 13.05 0.05 0.98
N ILE A 44 13.57 1.28 0.96
CA ILE A 44 12.76 2.50 0.97
C ILE A 44 11.83 2.54 -0.24
N THR A 45 12.37 2.37 -1.45
CA THR A 45 11.57 2.37 -2.68
C THR A 45 10.47 1.31 -2.64
N PHE A 46 10.77 0.10 -2.16
CA PHE A 46 9.75 -0.94 -2.00
C PHE A 46 8.60 -0.53 -1.08
N TYR A 47 8.89 0.06 0.08
CA TYR A 47 7.85 0.47 1.02
C TYR A 47 7.07 1.71 0.54
N GLU A 48 7.72 2.64 -0.16
CA GLU A 48 7.05 3.80 -0.78
C GLU A 48 6.08 3.35 -1.87
N ASP A 49 6.51 2.48 -2.79
CA ASP A 49 5.66 1.92 -3.84
C ASP A 49 4.43 1.21 -3.25
N LYS A 50 4.62 0.46 -2.16
CA LYS A 50 3.52 -0.24 -1.46
C LYS A 50 2.53 0.71 -0.82
N ILE A 51 3.01 1.78 -0.21
CA ILE A 51 2.13 2.80 0.38
C ILE A 51 1.35 3.53 -0.71
N GLU A 52 1.96 3.82 -1.86
CA GLU A 52 1.26 4.46 -3.00
C GLU A 52 0.17 3.54 -3.57
N GLU A 53 0.46 2.25 -3.78
CA GLU A 53 -0.53 1.26 -4.20
C GLU A 53 -1.71 1.15 -3.21
N ASP A 54 -1.41 1.05 -1.92
CA ASP A 54 -2.44 0.96 -0.87
C ASP A 54 -3.30 2.26 -0.79
N LEU A 55 -2.70 3.44 -1.05
CA LEU A 55 -3.43 4.70 -1.09
C LEU A 55 -4.34 4.82 -2.31
N ASP A 56 -3.87 4.38 -3.48
CA ASP A 56 -4.69 4.31 -4.70
C ASP A 56 -5.90 3.38 -4.50
N ASP A 57 -5.70 2.23 -3.84
CA ASP A 57 -6.77 1.31 -3.50
C ASP A 57 -7.78 1.93 -2.52
N LEU A 58 -7.31 2.69 -1.52
CA LEU A 58 -8.21 3.44 -0.62
C LEU A 58 -9.00 4.52 -1.36
N ASP A 59 -8.36 5.27 -2.25
CA ASP A 59 -9.03 6.29 -3.06
C ASP A 59 -10.12 5.65 -3.94
N ILE A 60 -9.87 4.47 -4.54
CA ILE A 60 -10.89 3.72 -5.30
C ILE A 60 -12.04 3.26 -4.40
N LEU A 61 -11.76 2.85 -3.16
CA LEU A 61 -12.77 2.40 -2.19
C LEU A 61 -13.54 3.57 -1.55
N GLU A 62 -12.99 4.78 -1.53
CA GLU A 62 -13.63 6.01 -1.07
C GLU A 62 -14.40 6.73 -2.18
N GLU A 63 -13.92 6.65 -3.42
CA GLU A 63 -14.66 7.08 -4.61
C GLU A 63 -15.76 6.07 -4.96
N GLU A 64 -16.92 6.21 -4.30
CA GLU A 64 -18.21 5.68 -4.78
C GLU A 64 -18.63 6.30 -6.13
N ASP A 65 -17.71 6.67 -7.03
CA ASP A 65 -18.08 7.15 -8.36
C ASP A 65 -18.35 5.96 -9.28
N PRO A 66 -19.61 5.72 -9.69
CA PRO A 66 -19.97 4.64 -10.60
C PRO A 66 -19.24 4.70 -11.96
N VAL A 67 -18.62 5.84 -12.30
CA VAL A 67 -17.77 6.02 -13.48
C VAL A 67 -16.39 5.36 -13.30
N VAL A 68 -15.75 5.55 -12.14
CA VAL A 68 -14.41 5.00 -11.84
C VAL A 68 -14.49 3.48 -11.72
N LEU A 69 -15.50 2.99 -11.01
CA LEU A 69 -15.81 1.56 -10.90
C LEU A 69 -16.01 0.92 -12.31
N ARG A 70 -16.72 1.61 -13.21
CA ARG A 70 -16.86 1.16 -14.61
C ARG A 70 -15.58 1.23 -15.42
N PHE A 71 -14.71 2.22 -15.18
CA PHE A 71 -13.48 2.40 -15.93
C PHE A 71 -12.50 1.25 -15.70
N PHE A 72 -12.40 0.75 -14.48
CA PHE A 72 -11.60 -0.44 -14.12
C PHE A 72 -12.33 -1.78 -14.35
N GLY A 73 -13.53 -1.77 -14.94
CA GLY A 73 -14.31 -2.98 -15.21
C GLY A 73 -14.89 -3.63 -13.96
N ILE A 74 -14.89 -2.92 -12.83
CA ILE A 74 -15.47 -3.35 -11.56
C ILE A 74 -16.96 -3.00 -11.59
N ASN A 75 -17.79 -3.97 -11.96
CA ASN A 75 -19.22 -3.83 -11.73
C ASN A 75 -19.46 -3.89 -10.21
N SER A 76 -20.16 -2.89 -9.66
CA SER A 76 -20.55 -2.82 -8.24
C SER A 76 -21.37 -4.02 -7.71
N LEU A 77 -21.66 -5.00 -8.57
CA LEU A 77 -22.39 -6.24 -8.30
C LEU A 77 -21.54 -7.52 -8.35
N ASP A 78 -20.24 -7.43 -8.67
CA ASP A 78 -19.32 -8.57 -8.82
C ASP A 78 -18.10 -8.54 -7.87
N TYR A 79 -17.91 -7.48 -7.08
CA TYR A 79 -16.90 -7.51 -6.01
C TYR A 79 -17.33 -8.55 -4.96
N GLY A 80 -16.53 -9.62 -4.82
CA GLY A 80 -16.79 -10.73 -3.91
C GLY A 80 -17.24 -12.06 -4.53
N LYS A 81 -17.43 -12.16 -5.86
CA LYS A 81 -17.85 -13.44 -6.49
C LYS A 81 -16.71 -14.28 -7.11
N ASN A 82 -15.51 -13.74 -7.27
CA ASN A 82 -14.37 -14.42 -7.90
C ASN A 82 -13.21 -14.74 -6.94
N LYS A 83 -13.47 -14.92 -5.64
CA LYS A 83 -12.53 -15.62 -4.74
C LYS A 83 -13.07 -17.05 -4.50
N LEU A 84 -12.70 -17.97 -5.40
CA LEU A 84 -12.74 -19.42 -5.22
C LEU A 84 -11.30 -19.93 -5.09
#